data_AF-A0A843ANR2-F1
#
_entry.id   AF-A0A843ANR2-F1
#
_cell.length_a   1.000
_cell.length_b   1.000
_cell.length_c   1.000
_cell.angle_alpha   90.00
_cell.angle_beta   90.00
_cell.angle_gamma   90.00
#
_symmetry.space_group_name_H-M   'P 1'
#
loop_
_entity.id
_entity.type
_entity.pdbx_description
1 polymer ?
#
loop_
_entity_poly.entity_id
_entity_poly.type
_entity_poly.pdbx_seq_one_letter_code
_entity_poly.pdbx_strand_id
1 'polypeptide(L)'
;MTDRTSDRGLSEGEMNRIAAQIIGEWYTMATEHLAATTGPEKAVEIMGPCFFTKGLEIWEKGSKIAQLEGDSAWLIAQDLKIANMVPGPPGVVEIAERGVITTYAECFALGSKYVPAYCQIHEIALRAQVKGIDPGWDFHFTRTMPQGFDCCIGVARKTPVPLDRWEDSGTVVAVMLDFEVVDAVKKFMIWAVRVWWVLIVASLVYAVGEEKAIEILRPSMVENGKVWGLKLAEMLGVERNETGLAKLLETFSDIMEVRGEITICPERIDEFVISCPFSGSSEGVCRLFHSFIEGLCYSMDPSLTFCNKRLESSEHICRWRIKEGVGAVENVQLPMQD
;
A
#
# COMPACT_ATOMS: atom_id res chain seq x y z
N MET A 1 -6.33 -0.67 28.48
CA MET A 1 -5.44 -0.59 27.31
C MET A 1 -4.18 0.10 27.78
N THR A 2 -3.15 -0.68 28.12
CA THR A 2 -1.83 -0.15 28.47
C THR A 2 -1.14 0.29 27.20
N ASP A 3 -0.64 1.52 27.19
CA ASP A 3 0.06 2.15 26.08
C ASP A 3 1.38 1.39 25.81
N ARG A 4 1.37 0.48 24.82
CA ARG A 4 2.49 -0.39 24.43
C ARG A 4 3.57 0.36 23.63
N THR A 5 3.45 1.67 23.43
CA THR A 5 4.26 2.43 22.46
C THR A 5 5.67 2.76 22.93
N SER A 6 5.95 2.77 24.25
CA SER A 6 7.22 3.29 24.78
C SER A 6 8.43 2.34 24.76
N ASP A 7 8.24 1.03 24.53
CA ASP A 7 9.29 0.00 24.61
C ASP A 7 9.69 -0.61 23.24
N ARG A 8 9.32 0.06 22.14
CA ARG A 8 9.32 -0.52 20.78
C ARG A 8 10.35 0.05 19.80
N GLY A 9 11.08 1.10 20.18
CA GLY A 9 12.20 1.63 19.40
C GLY A 9 11.84 2.49 18.18
N LEU A 10 10.58 2.50 17.72
CA LEU A 10 10.09 3.35 16.63
C LEU A 10 8.90 4.21 17.08
N SER A 11 8.86 5.47 16.63
CA SER A 11 7.71 6.36 16.82
C SER A 11 6.52 5.96 15.92
N GLU A 12 5.29 6.36 16.28
CA GLU A 12 4.10 6.14 15.43
C GLU A 12 4.27 6.75 14.03
N GLY A 13 4.91 7.92 13.93
CA GLY A 13 5.22 8.54 12.65
C GLY A 13 6.15 7.69 11.78
N GLU A 14 7.18 7.08 12.37
CA GLU A 14 8.09 6.19 11.65
C GLU A 14 7.39 4.90 11.20
N MET A 15 6.59 4.29 12.08
CA MET A 15 5.82 3.10 11.73
C MET A 15 4.87 3.36 10.56
N ASN A 16 4.15 4.49 10.58
CA ASN A 16 3.25 4.88 9.50
C ASN A 16 4.00 5.11 8.17
N ARG A 17 5.17 5.75 8.22
CA ARG A 17 6.02 5.96 7.05
C ARG A 17 6.51 4.63 6.47
N ILE A 18 6.95 3.71 7.32
CA ILE A 18 7.40 2.38 6.89
C ILE A 18 6.24 1.61 6.26
N ALA A 19 5.05 1.63 6.88
CA ALA A 19 3.86 0.98 6.33
C ALA A 19 3.56 1.51 4.91
N ALA A 20 3.54 2.84 4.73
CA ALA A 20 3.31 3.45 3.43
C ALA A 20 4.36 3.03 2.38
N GLN A 21 5.64 2.95 2.76
CA GLN A 21 6.71 2.48 1.87
C GLN A 21 6.51 1.01 1.46
N ILE A 22 6.33 0.10 2.42
CA ILE A 22 6.11 -1.34 2.16
C ILE A 22 4.92 -1.54 1.21
N ILE A 23 3.79 -0.93 1.52
CA ILE A 23 2.56 -1.13 0.75
C ILE A 23 2.66 -0.43 -0.62
N GLY A 24 3.34 0.71 -0.71
CA GLY A 24 3.63 1.40 -1.97
C GLY A 24 4.51 0.58 -2.92
N GLU A 25 5.50 -0.13 -2.36
CA GLU A 25 6.31 -1.10 -3.12
C GLU A 25 5.46 -2.29 -3.58
N TRP A 26 4.58 -2.83 -2.73
CA TRP A 26 3.67 -3.91 -3.12
C TRP A 26 2.71 -3.50 -4.24
N TYR A 27 2.16 -2.29 -4.14
CA TYR A 27 1.31 -1.69 -5.15
C TYR A 27 2.04 -1.59 -6.49
N THR A 28 3.21 -0.94 -6.50
CA THR A 28 4.01 -0.75 -7.72
C THR A 28 4.38 -2.09 -8.37
N MET A 29 4.94 -3.00 -7.57
CA MET A 29 5.34 -4.33 -8.02
C MET A 29 4.18 -5.13 -8.61
N ALA A 30 3.01 -5.13 -7.95
CA ALA A 30 1.84 -5.84 -8.46
C ALA A 30 1.34 -5.24 -9.78
N THR A 31 1.37 -3.91 -9.94
CA THR A 31 1.00 -3.24 -11.20
C THR A 31 1.95 -3.63 -12.32
N GLU A 32 3.26 -3.67 -12.05
CA GLU A 32 4.26 -4.09 -13.03
C GLU A 32 4.03 -5.51 -13.52
N HIS A 33 3.79 -6.45 -12.60
CA HIS A 33 3.51 -7.84 -12.96
C HIS A 33 2.23 -7.98 -13.77
N LEU A 34 1.18 -7.23 -13.44
CA LEU A 34 -0.05 -7.21 -14.22
C LEU A 34 0.17 -6.66 -15.64
N ALA A 35 0.87 -5.54 -15.76
CA ALA A 35 1.21 -4.95 -17.06
C ALA A 35 2.15 -5.85 -17.88
N ALA A 36 3.09 -6.53 -17.22
CA ALA A 36 3.98 -7.49 -17.87
C ALA A 36 3.25 -8.71 -18.40
N THR A 37 2.23 -9.15 -17.68
CA THR A 37 1.46 -10.37 -18.00
C THR A 37 0.41 -10.11 -19.09
N THR A 38 -0.26 -8.96 -19.03
CA THR A 38 -1.43 -8.67 -19.89
C THR A 38 -1.15 -7.67 -21.00
N GLY A 39 -0.03 -6.94 -20.92
CA GLY A 39 0.23 -5.74 -21.71
C GLY A 39 -0.26 -4.47 -21.00
N PRO A 40 0.41 -3.32 -21.18
CA PRO A 40 0.11 -2.11 -20.42
C PRO A 40 -1.31 -1.58 -20.70
N GLU A 41 -1.77 -1.59 -21.94
CA GLU A 41 -3.12 -1.11 -22.31
C GLU A 41 -4.20 -2.00 -21.68
N LYS A 42 -4.00 -3.31 -21.71
CA LYS A 42 -4.96 -4.27 -21.15
C LYS A 42 -5.00 -4.20 -19.62
N ALA A 43 -3.86 -3.99 -18.98
CA ALA A 43 -3.80 -3.76 -17.54
C ALA A 43 -4.63 -2.53 -17.13
N VAL A 44 -4.51 -1.42 -17.86
CA VAL A 44 -5.32 -0.20 -17.65
C VAL A 44 -6.80 -0.48 -17.89
N GLU A 45 -7.16 -1.23 -18.94
CA GLU A 45 -8.55 -1.61 -19.22
C GLU A 45 -9.17 -2.44 -18.08
N ILE A 46 -8.44 -3.43 -17.57
CA ILE A 46 -8.90 -4.29 -16.47
C ILE A 46 -9.06 -3.48 -15.17
N MET A 47 -8.07 -2.66 -14.83
CA MET A 47 -8.06 -1.93 -13.55
C MET A 47 -8.95 -0.70 -13.56
N GLY A 48 -9.08 -0.02 -14.69
CA GLY A 48 -9.69 1.32 -14.79
C GLY A 48 -11.06 1.42 -14.11
N PRO A 49 -12.05 0.58 -14.44
CA PRO A 49 -13.37 0.63 -13.82
C PRO A 49 -13.34 0.41 -12.30
N CYS A 50 -12.52 -0.55 -11.83
CA CYS A 50 -12.39 -0.87 -10.40
C CYS A 50 -11.69 0.26 -9.65
N PHE A 51 -10.63 0.84 -10.24
CA PHE A 51 -9.90 1.95 -9.67
C PHE A 51 -10.73 3.22 -9.60
N PHE A 52 -11.51 3.50 -10.63
CA PHE A 52 -12.42 4.63 -10.64
C PHE A 52 -13.49 4.48 -9.54
N THR A 53 -14.18 3.33 -9.51
CA THR A 53 -15.23 3.07 -8.53
C THR A 53 -14.71 3.13 -7.10
N LYS A 54 -13.56 2.49 -6.83
CA LYS A 54 -12.98 2.51 -5.48
C LYS A 54 -12.38 3.87 -5.12
N GLY A 55 -11.93 4.65 -6.09
CA GLY A 55 -11.45 6.02 -5.88
C GLY A 55 -12.54 6.92 -5.31
N LEU A 56 -13.78 6.78 -5.81
CA LEU A 56 -14.95 7.48 -5.26
C LEU A 56 -15.22 7.11 -3.79
N GLU A 57 -15.17 5.82 -3.46
CA GLU A 57 -15.38 5.32 -2.09
C GLU A 57 -14.28 5.79 -1.14
N ILE A 58 -13.01 5.76 -1.60
CA ILE A 58 -11.86 6.26 -0.85
C ILE A 58 -12.06 7.74 -0.56
N TRP A 59 -12.40 8.57 -1.57
CA TRP A 59 -12.72 9.98 -1.34
C TRP A 59 -13.84 10.16 -0.30
N GLU A 60 -14.97 9.47 -0.45
CA GLU A 60 -16.12 9.63 0.44
C GLU A 60 -15.75 9.32 1.90
N LYS A 61 -14.95 8.28 2.13
CA LYS A 61 -14.48 7.91 3.46
C LYS A 61 -13.39 8.86 3.97
N GLY A 62 -12.45 9.23 3.12
CA GLY A 62 -11.31 10.10 3.45
C GLY A 62 -11.76 11.49 3.86
N SER A 63 -12.67 12.09 3.09
CA SER A 63 -13.24 13.41 3.38
C SER A 63 -13.94 13.47 4.73
N LYS A 64 -14.70 12.44 5.11
CA LYS A 64 -15.35 12.32 6.43
C LYS A 64 -14.33 12.21 7.56
N ILE A 65 -13.26 11.43 7.37
CA ILE A 65 -12.21 11.23 8.38
C ILE A 65 -11.38 12.50 8.57
N ALA A 66 -11.03 13.15 7.48
CA ALA A 66 -10.22 14.36 7.48
C ALA A 66 -11.03 15.62 7.80
N GLN A 67 -12.37 15.51 7.93
CA GLN A 67 -13.29 16.62 8.18
C GLN A 67 -13.04 17.77 7.20
N LEU A 68 -12.89 17.43 5.92
CA LEU A 68 -12.56 18.42 4.90
C LEU A 68 -13.75 19.37 4.69
N GLU A 69 -13.49 20.67 4.77
CA GLU A 69 -14.47 21.74 4.58
C GLU A 69 -13.91 22.79 3.62
N GLY A 70 -14.77 23.37 2.80
CA GLY A 70 -14.38 24.41 1.85
C GLY A 70 -15.15 24.34 0.53
N ASP A 71 -14.76 25.18 -0.42
CA ASP A 71 -15.22 25.04 -1.80
C ASP A 71 -14.51 23.86 -2.51
N SER A 72 -15.00 23.49 -3.69
CA SER A 72 -14.46 22.35 -4.44
C SER A 72 -12.96 22.47 -4.71
N ALA A 73 -12.44 23.66 -5.00
CA ALA A 73 -11.02 23.85 -5.31
C ALA A 73 -10.15 23.62 -4.07
N TRP A 74 -10.60 24.13 -2.92
CA TRP A 74 -9.92 23.91 -1.65
C TRP A 74 -9.93 22.43 -1.24
N LEU A 75 -11.08 21.76 -1.35
CA LEU A 75 -11.21 20.33 -1.04
C LEU A 75 -10.33 19.46 -1.95
N ILE A 76 -10.30 19.76 -3.25
CA ILE A 76 -9.42 19.09 -4.22
C ILE A 76 -7.95 19.29 -3.85
N ALA A 77 -7.56 20.50 -3.46
CA ALA A 77 -6.19 20.76 -3.05
C ALA A 77 -5.79 19.97 -1.80
N GLN A 78 -6.67 19.87 -0.80
CA GLN A 78 -6.43 19.06 0.39
C GLN A 78 -6.29 17.57 0.05
N ASP A 79 -7.19 17.04 -0.78
CA ASP A 79 -7.16 15.64 -1.21
C ASP A 79 -5.89 15.29 -2.00
N LEU A 80 -5.53 16.11 -2.99
CA LEU A 80 -4.29 15.93 -3.75
C LEU A 80 -3.04 16.06 -2.87
N LYS A 81 -3.05 16.93 -1.86
CA LYS A 81 -1.94 17.05 -0.90
C LYS A 81 -1.81 15.79 -0.06
N ILE A 82 -2.92 15.20 0.40
CA ILE A 82 -2.93 13.91 1.11
C ILE A 82 -2.40 12.81 0.19
N ALA A 83 -2.87 12.74 -1.06
CA ALA A 83 -2.39 11.76 -2.04
C ALA A 83 -0.88 11.88 -2.30
N ASN A 84 -0.33 13.10 -2.31
CA ASN A 84 1.10 13.36 -2.47
C ASN A 84 1.97 12.89 -1.31
N MET A 85 1.40 12.64 -0.12
CA MET A 85 2.18 12.17 1.03
C MET A 85 2.48 10.67 0.99
N VAL A 86 1.80 9.92 0.13
CA VAL A 86 2.05 8.50 -0.08
C VAL A 86 3.38 8.28 -0.84
N PRO A 87 3.69 9.01 -1.94
CA PRO A 87 4.87 8.77 -2.75
C PRO A 87 6.25 9.24 -2.25
N GLY A 88 6.36 9.89 -1.09
CA GLY A 88 7.65 10.42 -0.62
C GLY A 88 7.51 11.82 0.01
N PRO A 89 8.52 12.70 -0.11
CA PRO A 89 8.44 14.06 0.43
C PRO A 89 7.24 14.81 -0.17
N PRO A 90 6.59 15.67 0.62
CA PRO A 90 5.32 16.25 0.24
C PRO A 90 5.47 17.09 -1.03
N GLY A 91 4.72 16.70 -2.06
CA GLY A 91 4.56 17.51 -3.26
C GLY A 91 3.96 18.89 -2.95
N VAL A 92 4.16 19.83 -3.88
CA VAL A 92 3.54 21.16 -3.81
C VAL A 92 2.14 21.07 -4.42
N VAL A 93 1.15 21.63 -3.75
CA VAL A 93 -0.20 21.79 -4.29
C VAL A 93 -0.54 23.28 -4.33
N GLU A 94 -0.93 23.77 -5.50
CA GLU A 94 -1.22 25.18 -5.76
C GLU A 94 -2.68 25.31 -6.20
N ILE A 95 -3.36 26.33 -5.69
CA ILE A 95 -4.70 26.71 -6.14
C ILE A 95 -4.53 27.92 -7.04
N ALA A 96 -5.04 27.80 -8.26
CA ALA A 96 -5.05 28.83 -9.27
C ALA A 96 -6.49 29.24 -9.61
N GLU A 97 -6.65 30.38 -10.29
CA GLU A 97 -7.95 30.96 -10.63
C GLU A 97 -8.94 29.98 -11.27
N ARG A 98 -8.43 29.02 -12.05
CA ARG A 98 -9.25 28.06 -12.82
C ARG A 98 -8.95 26.59 -12.53
N GLY A 99 -8.18 26.29 -11.48
CA GLY A 99 -7.81 24.91 -11.19
C GLY A 99 -6.93 24.70 -9.97
N VAL A 100 -6.62 23.43 -9.74
CA VAL A 100 -5.64 23.00 -8.73
C VAL A 100 -4.51 22.28 -9.44
N ILE A 101 -3.28 22.63 -9.09
CA ILE A 101 -2.06 22.06 -9.66
C ILE A 101 -1.36 21.28 -8.56
N THR A 102 -0.97 20.04 -8.83
CA THR A 102 -0.18 19.22 -7.92
C THR A 102 1.13 18.83 -8.58
N THR A 103 2.24 18.95 -7.84
CA THR A 103 3.58 18.61 -8.31
C THR A 103 4.15 17.47 -7.49
N TYR A 104 4.53 16.38 -8.15
CA TYR A 104 5.21 15.24 -7.55
C TYR A 104 6.70 15.31 -7.88
N ALA A 105 7.53 15.47 -6.86
CA ALA A 105 8.99 15.51 -6.99
C ALA A 105 9.62 14.12 -7.10
N GLU A 106 8.92 13.08 -6.66
CA GLU A 106 9.39 11.70 -6.66
C GLU A 106 8.34 10.76 -7.25
N CYS A 107 8.80 9.68 -7.88
CA CYS A 107 7.95 8.66 -8.49
C CYS A 107 8.51 7.28 -8.18
N PHE A 108 7.76 6.49 -7.41
CA PHE A 108 8.15 5.12 -7.07
C PHE A 108 8.22 4.16 -8.25
N ALA A 109 7.50 4.46 -9.33
CA ALA A 109 7.54 3.63 -10.53
C ALA A 109 8.74 3.96 -11.42
N LEU A 110 9.50 5.04 -11.15
CA LEU A 110 10.59 5.48 -12.02
C LEU A 110 11.64 4.36 -12.20
N GLY A 111 12.02 4.10 -13.44
CA GLY A 111 12.93 3.00 -13.81
C GLY A 111 12.22 1.73 -14.28
N SER A 112 10.92 1.60 -14.03
CA SER A 112 10.12 0.54 -14.64
C SER A 112 9.92 0.79 -16.13
N LYS A 113 9.78 -0.29 -16.92
CA LYS A 113 9.31 -0.16 -18.32
C LYS A 113 7.78 -0.08 -18.42
N TYR A 114 7.07 -0.32 -17.32
CA TYR A 114 5.60 -0.31 -17.26
C TYR A 114 5.03 0.96 -16.63
N VAL A 115 5.84 2.00 -16.40
CA VAL A 115 5.37 3.26 -15.81
C VAL A 115 4.20 3.90 -16.57
N PRO A 116 4.12 3.86 -17.92
CA PRO A 116 2.96 4.42 -18.59
C PRO A 116 1.62 3.84 -18.12
N ALA A 117 1.55 2.53 -17.85
CA ALA A 117 0.35 1.90 -17.31
C ALA A 117 0.09 2.38 -15.88
N TYR A 118 1.12 2.39 -15.04
CA TYR A 118 1.05 2.90 -13.67
C TYR A 118 0.49 4.34 -13.62
N CYS A 119 1.02 5.24 -14.44
CA CYS A 119 0.57 6.63 -14.51
C CYS A 119 -0.90 6.73 -14.89
N GLN A 120 -1.37 5.96 -15.87
CA GLN A 120 -2.77 5.98 -16.29
C GLN A 120 -3.70 5.45 -15.19
N ILE A 121 -3.33 4.35 -14.51
CA ILE A 121 -4.12 3.79 -13.40
C ILE A 121 -4.21 4.78 -12.24
N HIS A 122 -3.07 5.41 -11.90
CA HIS A 122 -3.00 6.41 -10.85
C HIS A 122 -3.83 7.66 -11.20
N GLU A 123 -3.77 8.12 -12.46
CA GLU A 123 -4.62 9.20 -12.96
C GLU A 123 -6.11 8.86 -12.84
N ILE A 124 -6.52 7.63 -13.17
CA ILE A 124 -7.91 7.19 -13.04
C ILE A 124 -8.38 7.25 -11.58
N ALA A 125 -7.53 6.84 -10.63
CA ALA A 125 -7.85 6.95 -9.20
C ALA A 125 -8.01 8.40 -8.75
N LEU A 126 -7.07 9.29 -9.11
CA LEU A 126 -7.12 10.71 -8.75
C LEU A 126 -8.30 11.42 -9.43
N ARG A 127 -8.57 11.10 -10.70
CA ARG A 127 -9.76 11.59 -11.42
C ARG A 127 -11.05 11.20 -10.70
N ALA A 128 -11.13 9.97 -10.20
CA ALA A 128 -12.30 9.53 -9.44
C ALA A 128 -12.46 10.32 -8.14
N GLN A 129 -11.38 10.54 -7.39
CA GLN A 129 -11.42 11.34 -6.16
C GLN A 129 -11.89 12.77 -6.45
N VAL A 130 -11.30 13.43 -7.45
CA VAL A 130 -11.70 14.78 -7.91
C VAL A 130 -13.18 14.82 -8.33
N LYS A 131 -13.66 13.82 -9.06
CA LYS A 131 -15.08 13.73 -9.44
C LYS A 131 -16.02 13.41 -8.28
N GLY A 132 -15.51 12.73 -7.25
CA GLY A 132 -16.23 12.52 -6.00
C GLY A 132 -16.44 13.80 -5.20
N ILE A 133 -15.51 14.76 -5.33
CA ILE A 133 -15.63 16.10 -4.73
C ILE A 133 -16.65 16.94 -5.51
N ASP A 134 -16.45 17.04 -6.82
CA ASP A 134 -17.29 17.84 -7.70
C ASP A 134 -17.33 17.20 -9.10
N PRO A 135 -18.48 16.64 -9.54
CA PRO A 135 -18.59 15.98 -10.84
C PRO A 135 -18.26 16.87 -12.04
N GLY A 136 -18.34 18.19 -11.86
CA GLY A 136 -17.96 19.17 -12.88
C GLY A 136 -16.45 19.29 -13.07
N TRP A 137 -15.64 18.74 -12.18
CA TRP A 137 -14.19 18.73 -12.27
C TRP A 137 -13.64 17.45 -12.91
N ASP A 138 -12.41 17.56 -13.38
CA ASP A 138 -11.66 16.46 -13.95
C ASP A 138 -10.17 16.65 -13.67
N PHE A 139 -9.40 15.56 -13.76
CA PHE A 139 -7.97 15.50 -13.46
C PHE A 139 -7.18 14.87 -14.60
N HIS A 140 -5.97 15.39 -14.84
CA HIS A 140 -5.03 14.83 -15.81
C HIS A 140 -3.57 15.13 -15.43
N PHE A 141 -2.64 14.24 -15.80
CA PHE A 141 -1.22 14.55 -15.78
C PHE A 141 -0.79 15.28 -17.04
N THR A 142 -0.30 16.52 -16.89
CA THR A 142 0.21 17.33 -18.02
C THR A 142 1.69 17.09 -18.30
N ARG A 143 2.45 16.69 -17.27
CA ARG A 143 3.87 16.34 -17.37
C ARG A 143 4.13 15.16 -16.47
N THR A 144 5.01 14.25 -16.89
CA THR A 144 5.39 13.09 -16.08
C THR A 144 6.88 12.80 -16.19
N MET A 145 7.53 12.41 -15.10
CA MET A 145 8.95 12.04 -15.11
C MET A 145 9.32 10.97 -16.17
N PRO A 146 8.50 9.94 -16.45
CA PRO A 146 8.76 8.98 -17.51
C PRO A 146 8.84 9.57 -18.92
N GLN A 147 8.29 10.76 -19.14
CA GLN A 147 8.40 11.50 -20.41
C GLN A 147 9.68 12.37 -20.47
N GLY A 148 10.55 12.30 -19.46
CA GLY A 148 11.81 13.04 -19.38
C GLY A 148 11.71 14.38 -18.66
N PHE A 149 10.62 14.65 -17.93
CA PHE A 149 10.51 15.84 -17.07
C PHE A 149 11.14 15.59 -15.70
N ASP A 150 11.57 16.64 -15.01
CA ASP A 150 12.16 16.52 -13.66
C ASP A 150 11.12 16.23 -12.56
N CYS A 151 9.84 16.46 -12.85
CA CYS A 151 8.73 16.21 -11.94
C CYS A 151 7.46 15.82 -12.71
N CYS A 152 6.47 15.23 -12.01
CA CYS A 152 5.12 15.07 -12.55
C CYS A 152 4.26 16.27 -12.16
N ILE A 153 3.44 16.76 -13.09
CA ILE A 153 2.46 17.84 -12.84
C ILE A 153 1.06 17.31 -13.17
N GLY A 154 0.23 17.18 -12.14
CA GLY A 154 -1.19 16.90 -12.23
C GLY A 154 -2.02 18.17 -12.16
N VAL A 155 -3.13 18.22 -12.89
CA VAL A 155 -4.00 19.38 -12.96
C VAL A 155 -5.45 18.93 -12.80
N ALA A 156 -6.16 19.53 -11.84
CA ALA A 156 -7.61 19.42 -11.69
C ALA A 156 -8.29 20.72 -12.14
N ARG A 157 -9.31 20.65 -13.01
CA ARG A 157 -10.11 21.83 -13.42
C ARG A 157 -11.57 21.50 -13.65
N LYS A 158 -12.40 22.54 -13.67
CA LYS A 158 -13.78 22.47 -14.16
C LYS A 158 -13.81 22.20 -15.67
N THR A 159 -14.57 21.18 -16.06
CA THR A 159 -14.95 20.95 -17.45
C THR A 159 -15.82 22.12 -17.96
N PRO A 160 -15.70 22.53 -19.24
CA PRO A 160 -14.95 21.90 -20.33
C PRO A 160 -13.57 22.52 -20.58
N VAL A 161 -12.95 23.20 -19.61
CA VAL A 161 -11.63 23.81 -19.82
C VAL A 161 -10.60 22.71 -20.17
N PRO A 162 -9.81 22.87 -21.25
CA PRO A 162 -8.77 21.89 -21.58
C PRO A 162 -7.80 21.63 -20.42
N LEU A 163 -7.35 20.38 -20.32
CA LEU A 163 -6.46 19.89 -19.26
C LEU A 163 -5.03 19.64 -19.75
N ASP A 164 -4.70 20.02 -20.98
CA ASP A 164 -3.44 19.72 -21.67
C ASP A 164 -2.26 20.57 -21.18
N ARG A 165 -2.52 21.77 -20.66
CA ARG A 165 -1.49 22.71 -20.22
C ARG A 165 -1.80 23.28 -18.86
N TRP A 166 -0.90 23.11 -17.89
CA TRP A 166 -1.08 23.63 -16.53
C TRP A 166 -1.04 25.17 -16.49
N GLU A 167 -0.33 25.81 -17.43
CA GLU A 167 -0.22 27.27 -17.54
C GLU A 167 -1.60 27.93 -17.77
N ASP A 168 -2.56 27.18 -18.32
CA ASP A 168 -3.92 27.66 -18.54
C ASP A 168 -4.77 27.69 -17.25
N SER A 169 -4.20 27.36 -16.08
CA SER A 169 -4.92 27.43 -14.80
C SER A 169 -5.11 28.87 -14.33
N GLY A 170 -4.43 29.84 -14.97
CA GLY A 170 -4.44 31.24 -14.56
C GLY A 170 -3.39 31.51 -13.47
N THR A 171 -3.56 32.63 -12.76
CA THR A 171 -2.63 33.03 -11.71
C THR A 171 -2.78 32.12 -10.49
N VAL A 172 -1.67 31.70 -9.87
CA VAL A 172 -1.69 31.01 -8.58
C VAL A 172 -2.18 32.00 -7.52
N VAL A 173 -3.27 31.65 -6.84
CA VAL A 173 -3.90 32.48 -5.80
C VAL A 173 -3.59 31.97 -4.40
N ALA A 174 -3.24 30.69 -4.24
CA ALA A 174 -2.79 30.13 -2.97
C ALA A 174 -1.83 28.94 -3.19
N VAL A 175 -0.94 28.70 -2.23
CA VAL A 175 -0.06 27.54 -2.18
C VAL A 175 -0.36 26.79 -0.89
N MET A 176 -0.68 25.50 -1.00
CA MET A 176 -0.90 24.65 0.15
C MET A 176 0.44 24.16 0.69
N LEU A 177 0.90 24.83 1.73
CA LEU A 177 2.03 24.38 2.53
C LEU A 177 1.65 23.12 3.33
N ASP A 178 2.66 22.46 3.90
CA ASP A 178 2.45 21.29 4.74
C ASP A 178 1.45 21.63 5.86
N PHE A 179 0.40 20.83 5.97
CA PHE A 179 -0.55 20.92 7.06
C PHE A 179 -0.42 19.70 7.97
N GLU A 180 -0.74 19.89 9.24
CA GLU A 180 -0.69 18.81 10.21
C GLU A 180 -1.76 17.78 9.88
N VAL A 181 -1.30 16.63 9.37
CA VAL A 181 -2.17 15.50 9.10
C VAL A 181 -2.42 14.77 10.41
N VAL A 182 -3.65 14.88 10.89
CA VAL A 182 -4.10 14.16 12.09
C VAL A 182 -3.94 12.65 11.89
N ASP A 183 -3.67 11.90 12.96
CA ASP A 183 -3.32 10.47 12.85
C ASP A 183 -4.42 9.62 12.21
N ALA A 184 -5.69 10.05 12.30
CA ALA A 184 -6.80 9.41 11.61
C ALA A 184 -6.62 9.41 10.09
N VAL A 185 -6.08 10.48 9.51
CA VAL A 185 -5.81 10.59 8.08
C VAL A 185 -4.60 9.72 7.68
N LYS A 186 -3.56 9.64 8.53
CA LYS A 186 -2.42 8.73 8.29
C LYS A 186 -2.87 7.26 8.22
N LYS A 187 -3.66 6.83 9.19
CA LYS A 187 -4.26 5.48 9.23
C LYS A 187 -5.16 5.23 8.03
N PHE A 188 -5.95 6.23 7.64
CA PHE A 188 -6.76 6.17 6.43
C PHE A 188 -5.92 6.01 5.15
N MET A 189 -4.83 6.76 5.00
CA MET A 189 -3.94 6.62 3.83
C MET A 189 -3.36 5.22 3.73
N ILE A 190 -2.87 4.67 4.85
CA ILE A 190 -2.36 3.29 4.91
C ILE A 190 -3.45 2.31 4.47
N TRP A 191 -4.68 2.46 4.97
CA TRP A 191 -5.81 1.65 4.52
C TRP A 191 -6.08 1.79 3.02
N ALA A 192 -6.06 3.01 2.48
CA ALA A 192 -6.31 3.27 1.06
C ALA A 192 -5.28 2.58 0.15
N VAL A 193 -3.98 2.67 0.48
CA VAL A 193 -2.92 2.00 -0.31
C VAL A 193 -3.05 0.47 -0.22
N ARG A 194 -3.44 -0.08 0.95
CA ARG A 194 -3.72 -1.53 1.08
C ARG A 194 -4.86 -1.96 0.16
N VAL A 195 -5.94 -1.17 0.11
CA VAL A 195 -7.07 -1.41 -0.80
C VAL A 195 -6.61 -1.40 -2.26
N TRP A 196 -5.74 -0.47 -2.64
CA TRP A 196 -5.20 -0.42 -4.00
C TRP A 196 -4.40 -1.67 -4.35
N TRP A 197 -3.52 -2.12 -3.47
CA TRP A 197 -2.77 -3.36 -3.66
C TRP A 197 -3.70 -4.58 -3.83
N VAL A 198 -4.71 -4.72 -2.95
CA VAL A 198 -5.70 -5.81 -3.02
C VAL A 198 -6.43 -5.82 -4.37
N LEU A 199 -6.82 -4.64 -4.89
CA LEU A 199 -7.48 -4.54 -6.19
C LEU A 199 -6.57 -4.97 -7.35
N ILE A 200 -5.27 -4.68 -7.30
CA ILE A 200 -4.34 -5.13 -8.34
C ILE A 200 -4.16 -6.64 -8.29
N VAL A 201 -4.01 -7.21 -7.10
CA VAL A 201 -3.94 -8.68 -6.95
C VAL A 201 -5.20 -9.31 -7.51
N ALA A 202 -6.39 -8.80 -7.16
CA ALA A 202 -7.66 -9.27 -7.71
C ALA A 202 -7.72 -9.14 -9.24
N SER A 203 -7.17 -8.05 -9.80
CA SER A 203 -7.11 -7.83 -11.26
C SER A 203 -6.18 -8.83 -11.95
N LEU A 204 -5.05 -9.18 -11.32
CA LEU A 204 -4.14 -10.21 -11.82
C LEU A 204 -4.78 -11.60 -11.72
N VAL A 205 -5.45 -11.91 -10.61
CA VAL A 205 -6.23 -13.15 -10.45
C VAL A 205 -7.31 -13.26 -11.52
N TYR A 206 -8.02 -12.16 -11.81
CA TYR A 206 -9.00 -12.13 -12.89
C TYR A 206 -8.36 -12.42 -14.26
N ALA A 207 -7.16 -11.90 -14.51
CA ALA A 207 -6.48 -12.05 -15.78
C ALA A 207 -5.89 -13.46 -16.02
N VAL A 208 -5.32 -14.09 -15.00
CA VAL A 208 -4.56 -15.36 -15.16
C VAL A 208 -4.98 -16.51 -14.25
N GLY A 209 -5.96 -16.30 -13.37
CA GLY A 209 -6.35 -17.25 -12.34
C GLY A 209 -5.47 -17.14 -11.07
N GLU A 210 -5.99 -17.66 -9.96
CA GLU A 210 -5.40 -17.46 -8.63
C GLU A 210 -4.00 -18.09 -8.49
N GLU A 211 -3.85 -19.37 -8.80
CA GLU A 211 -2.56 -20.05 -8.67
C GLU A 211 -1.46 -19.41 -9.51
N LYS A 212 -1.79 -18.98 -10.74
CA LYS A 212 -0.81 -18.34 -11.61
C LYS A 212 -0.44 -16.94 -11.12
N ALA A 213 -1.41 -16.17 -10.61
CA ALA A 213 -1.14 -14.88 -10.00
C ALA A 213 -0.20 -15.01 -8.78
N ILE A 214 -0.41 -16.04 -7.96
CA ILE A 214 0.46 -16.34 -6.82
C ILE A 214 1.86 -16.76 -7.28
N GLU A 215 1.96 -17.63 -8.28
CA GLU A 215 3.25 -18.04 -8.87
C GLU A 215 4.06 -16.82 -9.37
N ILE A 216 3.39 -15.85 -10.00
CA ILE A 216 4.01 -14.63 -10.52
C ILE A 216 4.49 -13.72 -9.38
N LEU A 217 3.63 -13.45 -8.40
CA LEU A 217 3.92 -12.45 -7.36
C LEU A 217 4.76 -12.99 -6.20
N ARG A 218 4.65 -14.27 -5.85
CA ARG A 218 5.31 -14.87 -4.69
C ARG A 218 6.82 -14.60 -4.64
N PRO A 219 7.61 -14.80 -5.72
CA PRO A 219 9.06 -14.56 -5.66
C PRO A 219 9.39 -13.12 -5.27
N SER A 220 8.64 -12.15 -5.80
CA SER A 220 8.85 -10.73 -5.51
C SER A 220 8.40 -10.37 -4.10
N MET A 221 7.30 -10.95 -3.60
CA MET A 221 6.87 -10.76 -2.21
C MET A 221 7.88 -11.33 -1.21
N VAL A 222 8.42 -12.52 -1.47
CA VAL A 222 9.48 -13.13 -0.64
C VAL A 222 10.72 -12.26 -0.62
N GLU A 223 11.19 -11.80 -1.79
CA GLU A 223 12.38 -10.96 -1.87
C GLU A 223 12.19 -9.61 -1.17
N ASN A 224 11.03 -8.98 -1.37
CA ASN A 224 10.68 -7.74 -0.69
C ASN A 224 10.63 -7.94 0.83
N GLY A 225 10.09 -9.07 1.30
CA GLY A 225 10.11 -9.48 2.70
C GLY A 225 11.53 -9.61 3.26
N LYS A 226 12.46 -10.19 2.50
CA LYS A 226 13.86 -10.30 2.94
C LYS A 226 14.51 -8.92 3.11
N VAL A 227 14.34 -8.05 2.11
CA VAL A 227 14.90 -6.69 2.13
C VAL A 227 14.39 -5.90 3.32
N TRP A 228 13.07 -5.92 3.54
CA TRP A 228 12.47 -5.22 4.68
C TRP A 228 12.82 -5.85 6.03
N GLY A 229 12.99 -7.16 6.09
CA GLY A 229 13.40 -7.85 7.31
C GLY A 229 14.79 -7.42 7.74
N LEU A 230 15.74 -7.34 6.81
CA LEU A 230 17.08 -6.80 7.08
C LEU A 230 17.03 -5.33 7.53
N LYS A 231 16.27 -4.50 6.81
CA LYS A 231 16.15 -3.07 7.10
C LYS A 231 15.51 -2.80 8.47
N LEU A 232 14.43 -3.52 8.79
CA LEU A 232 13.77 -3.41 10.10
C LEU A 232 14.65 -3.94 11.23
N ALA A 233 15.38 -5.04 11.00
CA ALA A 233 16.29 -5.57 12.01
C ALA A 233 17.39 -4.55 12.37
N GLU A 234 17.95 -3.89 11.36
CA GLU A 234 18.93 -2.82 11.52
C GLU A 234 18.35 -1.62 12.26
N MET A 235 17.17 -1.13 11.85
CA MET A 235 16.48 0.00 12.49
C MET A 235 16.16 -0.27 13.96
N LEU A 236 15.81 -1.51 14.31
CA LEU A 236 15.48 -1.93 15.67
C LEU A 236 16.71 -2.31 16.50
N GLY A 237 17.90 -2.43 15.89
CA GLY A 237 19.11 -2.91 16.55
C GLY A 237 18.98 -4.33 17.10
N VAL A 238 18.17 -5.19 16.46
CA VAL A 238 17.95 -6.56 16.93
C VAL A 238 18.94 -7.53 16.32
N GLU A 239 19.37 -8.50 17.13
CA GLU A 239 20.22 -9.59 16.68
C GLU A 239 19.44 -10.60 15.84
N ARG A 240 20.14 -11.34 14.97
CA ARG A 240 19.56 -12.40 14.14
C ARG A 240 19.42 -13.70 14.93
N ASN A 241 18.51 -13.69 15.89
CA ASN A 241 18.15 -14.84 16.73
C ASN A 241 16.61 -14.86 16.96
N GLU A 242 16.10 -15.87 17.66
CA GLU A 242 14.66 -16.03 17.90
C GLU A 242 14.01 -14.84 18.61
N THR A 243 14.73 -14.22 19.56
CA THR A 243 14.23 -13.05 20.30
C THR A 243 14.15 -11.83 19.40
N GLY A 244 15.19 -11.62 18.57
CA GLY A 244 15.20 -10.53 17.58
C GLY A 244 14.14 -10.73 16.51
N LEU A 245 13.91 -11.96 16.05
CA LEU A 245 12.82 -12.27 15.11
C LEU A 245 11.45 -12.01 15.73
N ALA A 246 11.21 -12.44 16.98
CA ALA A 246 9.96 -12.15 17.67
C ALA A 246 9.69 -10.65 17.79
N LYS A 247 10.73 -9.85 18.12
CA LYS A 247 10.62 -8.39 18.20
C LYS A 247 10.36 -7.75 16.83
N LEU A 248 11.01 -8.26 15.78
CA LEU A 248 10.80 -7.81 14.40
C LEU A 248 9.38 -8.09 13.94
N LEU A 249 8.85 -9.30 14.21
CA LEU A 249 7.48 -9.67 13.86
C LEU A 249 6.45 -8.86 14.66
N GLU A 250 6.68 -8.64 15.96
CA GLU A 250 5.81 -7.78 16.77
C GLU A 250 5.72 -6.38 16.15
N THR A 251 6.88 -5.80 15.83
CA THR A 251 6.98 -4.46 15.23
C THR A 251 6.33 -4.42 13.85
N PHE A 252 6.56 -5.44 13.02
CA PHE A 252 5.93 -5.53 11.71
C PHE A 252 4.41 -5.68 11.81
N SER A 253 3.93 -6.50 12.74
CA SER A 253 2.49 -6.65 13.03
C SER A 253 1.89 -5.31 13.46
N ASP A 254 2.59 -4.51 14.28
CA ASP A 254 2.14 -3.15 14.61
C ASP A 254 2.10 -2.23 13.38
N ILE A 255 3.16 -2.20 12.57
CA ILE A 255 3.25 -1.43 11.31
C ILE A 255 2.10 -1.78 10.36
N MET A 256 1.78 -3.06 10.25
CA MET A 256 0.72 -3.57 9.39
C MET A 256 -0.65 -3.63 10.05
N GLU A 257 -0.78 -3.15 11.28
CA GLU A 257 -2.01 -3.20 12.08
C GLU A 257 -2.60 -4.63 12.22
N VAL A 258 -1.73 -5.65 12.17
CA VAL A 258 -2.05 -7.03 12.51
C VAL A 258 -2.06 -7.13 14.02
N ARG A 259 -3.20 -7.51 14.61
CA ARG A 259 -3.33 -7.69 16.05
C ARG A 259 -3.24 -9.17 16.38
N GLY A 260 -2.35 -9.50 17.30
CA GLY A 260 -2.17 -10.86 17.78
C GLY A 260 -1.36 -10.94 19.07
N GLU A 261 -1.11 -12.18 19.49
CA GLU A 261 -0.25 -12.51 20.62
C GLU A 261 0.88 -13.42 20.15
N ILE A 262 2.13 -13.00 20.38
CA ILE A 262 3.32 -13.78 20.06
C ILE A 262 3.74 -14.56 21.31
N THR A 263 3.95 -15.86 21.15
CA THR A 263 4.49 -16.76 22.16
C THR A 263 5.79 -17.37 21.64
N ILE A 264 6.89 -17.17 22.38
CA ILE A 264 8.16 -17.83 22.11
C ILE A 264 8.17 -19.16 22.87
N CYS A 265 8.37 -20.26 22.14
CA CYS A 265 8.57 -21.60 22.67
C CYS A 265 10.01 -22.06 22.38
N PRO A 266 10.54 -23.08 23.08
CA PRO A 266 11.95 -23.50 22.94
C PRO A 266 12.42 -23.93 21.53
N GLU A 267 11.51 -24.16 20.58
CA GLU A 267 11.81 -24.64 19.21
C GLU A 267 10.94 -23.94 18.14
N ARG A 268 10.14 -22.95 18.54
CA ARG A 268 9.21 -22.27 17.64
C ARG A 268 8.72 -20.95 18.19
N ILE A 269 8.32 -20.08 17.29
CA ILE A 269 7.52 -18.89 17.58
C ILE A 269 6.11 -19.15 17.06
N ASP A 270 5.10 -19.00 17.92
CA ASP A 270 3.69 -19.02 17.51
C ASP A 270 3.14 -17.59 17.64
N GLU A 271 2.46 -17.09 16.61
CA GLU A 271 1.68 -15.85 16.68
C GLU A 271 0.21 -16.16 16.42
N PHE A 272 -0.64 -15.79 17.37
CA PHE A 272 -2.07 -15.95 17.26
C PHE A 272 -2.69 -14.64 16.79
N VAL A 273 -3.01 -14.55 15.50
CA VAL A 273 -3.55 -13.35 14.88
C VAL A 273 -5.06 -13.32 15.06
N ILE A 274 -5.54 -12.36 15.83
CA ILE A 274 -6.96 -12.14 16.13
C ILE A 274 -7.62 -11.11 15.20
N SER A 275 -6.82 -10.27 14.54
CA SER A 275 -7.29 -9.30 13.57
C SER A 275 -6.23 -9.05 12.51
N CYS A 276 -6.61 -9.20 11.24
CA CYS A 276 -5.75 -8.97 10.09
C CYS A 276 -6.44 -7.99 9.14
N PRO A 277 -5.76 -6.96 8.60
CA PRO A 277 -6.36 -6.00 7.66
C PRO A 277 -6.80 -6.66 6.34
N PHE A 278 -6.34 -7.88 6.05
CA PHE A 278 -6.67 -8.64 4.84
C PHE A 278 -7.68 -9.76 5.09
N SER A 279 -8.30 -9.86 6.27
CA SER A 279 -9.19 -10.98 6.62
C SER A 279 -10.42 -11.12 5.72
N GLY A 280 -10.85 -10.02 5.07
CA GLY A 280 -11.93 -10.00 4.08
C GLY A 280 -11.47 -10.04 2.62
N SER A 281 -10.18 -10.25 2.35
CA SER A 281 -9.62 -10.38 1.00
C SER A 281 -9.63 -11.84 0.52
N SER A 282 -9.28 -12.07 -0.76
CA SER A 282 -9.18 -13.43 -1.31
C SER A 282 -8.06 -14.24 -0.67
N GLU A 283 -8.11 -15.56 -0.83
CA GLU A 283 -7.06 -16.45 -0.37
C GLU A 283 -5.70 -16.12 -0.99
N GLY A 284 -5.67 -15.77 -2.29
CA GLY A 284 -4.44 -15.32 -2.95
C GLY A 284 -3.77 -14.10 -2.29
N VAL A 285 -4.54 -13.11 -1.82
CA VAL A 285 -3.98 -11.97 -1.07
C VAL A 285 -3.33 -12.45 0.22
N CYS A 286 -3.99 -13.33 0.95
CA CYS A 286 -3.45 -13.89 2.20
C CYS A 286 -2.16 -14.68 1.94
N ARG A 287 -2.13 -15.54 0.92
CA ARG A 287 -0.94 -16.32 0.53
C ARG A 287 0.24 -15.44 0.12
N LEU A 288 -0.03 -14.31 -0.54
CA LEU A 288 1.01 -13.35 -0.91
C LEU A 288 1.54 -12.56 0.28
N PHE A 289 0.66 -12.15 1.20
CA PHE A 289 1.08 -11.55 2.46
C PHE A 289 1.94 -12.52 3.28
N HIS A 290 1.56 -13.80 3.35
CA HIS A 290 2.39 -14.84 3.98
C HIS A 290 3.74 -15.04 3.30
N SER A 291 3.80 -14.95 1.97
CA SER A 291 5.06 -15.02 1.22
C SER A 291 6.01 -13.88 1.60
N PHE A 292 5.47 -12.70 1.92
CA PHE A 292 6.27 -11.61 2.48
C PHE A 292 6.78 -11.94 3.90
N ILE A 293 5.94 -12.49 4.78
CA ILE A 293 6.37 -12.93 6.13
C ILE A 293 7.44 -14.02 6.06
N GLU A 294 7.33 -14.97 5.12
CA GLU A 294 8.36 -15.96 4.84
C GLU A 294 9.71 -15.28 4.52
N GLY A 295 9.68 -14.25 3.68
CA GLY A 295 10.86 -13.43 3.37
C GLY A 295 11.44 -12.74 4.60
N LEU A 296 10.60 -12.12 5.44
CA LEU A 296 11.02 -11.51 6.70
C LEU A 296 11.72 -12.54 7.59
N CYS A 297 11.14 -13.72 7.79
CA CYS A 297 11.72 -14.78 8.61
C CYS A 297 13.07 -15.25 8.03
N TYR A 298 13.13 -15.46 6.72
CA TYR A 298 14.34 -15.87 6.02
C TYR A 298 15.50 -14.87 6.19
N SER A 299 15.20 -13.58 6.29
CA SER A 299 16.22 -12.55 6.50
C SER A 299 16.92 -12.67 7.86
N MET A 300 16.21 -13.20 8.86
CA MET A 300 16.71 -13.40 10.22
C MET A 300 17.46 -14.72 10.31
N ASP A 301 16.87 -15.81 9.82
CA ASP A 301 17.52 -17.10 9.71
C ASP A 301 16.94 -17.90 8.52
N PRO A 302 17.77 -18.23 7.51
CA PRO A 302 17.38 -19.05 6.36
C PRO A 302 16.87 -20.46 6.69
N SER A 303 17.16 -20.97 7.89
CA SER A 303 16.71 -22.29 8.37
C SER A 303 15.23 -22.28 8.80
N LEU A 304 14.66 -21.10 9.06
CA LEU A 304 13.31 -20.98 9.57
C LEU A 304 12.27 -21.15 8.47
N THR A 305 11.18 -21.82 8.84
CA THR A 305 10.00 -22.01 8.00
C THR A 305 8.80 -21.34 8.64
N PHE A 306 8.11 -20.50 7.86
CA PHE A 306 6.84 -19.92 8.24
C PHE A 306 5.70 -20.81 7.77
N CYS A 307 4.76 -21.08 8.66
CA CYS A 307 3.54 -21.84 8.39
C CYS A 307 2.35 -21.03 8.90
N ASN A 308 1.28 -20.97 8.12
CA ASN A 308 0.02 -20.38 8.54
C ASN A 308 -1.08 -21.45 8.56
N LYS A 309 -1.98 -21.37 9.55
CA LYS A 309 -3.23 -22.11 9.56
C LYS A 309 -4.39 -21.18 9.94
N ARG A 310 -5.40 -21.08 9.08
CA ARG A 310 -6.69 -20.48 9.44
C ARG A 310 -7.44 -21.43 10.39
N LEU A 311 -8.02 -20.90 11.47
CA LEU A 311 -8.77 -21.73 12.40
C LEU A 311 -10.19 -21.94 11.90
N GLU A 312 -10.66 -23.19 11.94
CA GLU A 312 -11.98 -23.59 11.40
C GLU A 312 -13.15 -22.87 12.10
N SER A 313 -12.94 -22.39 13.32
CA SER A 313 -13.96 -21.69 14.12
C SER A 313 -14.08 -20.19 13.82
N SER A 314 -13.23 -19.60 12.99
CA SER A 314 -13.32 -18.17 12.65
C SER A 314 -12.62 -17.80 11.34
N GLU A 315 -13.34 -17.11 10.45
CA GLU A 315 -12.77 -16.57 9.21
C GLU A 315 -11.69 -15.49 9.45
N HIS A 316 -11.61 -14.94 10.66
CA HIS A 316 -10.75 -13.79 10.98
C HIS A 316 -9.56 -14.14 11.88
N ILE A 317 -9.47 -15.39 12.35
CA ILE A 317 -8.40 -15.83 13.24
C ILE A 317 -7.48 -16.79 12.50
N CYS A 318 -6.18 -16.50 12.52
CA CYS A 318 -5.17 -17.40 12.00
C CYS A 318 -4.02 -17.58 12.97
N ARG A 319 -3.38 -18.74 12.91
CA ARG A 319 -2.18 -19.05 13.68
C ARG A 319 -1.00 -19.07 12.74
N TRP A 320 -0.03 -18.22 13.03
CA TRP A 320 1.28 -18.22 12.41
C TRP A 320 2.20 -19.05 13.29
N ARG A 321 3.02 -19.88 12.66
CA ARG A 321 4.01 -20.71 13.33
C ARG A 321 5.31 -20.63 12.56
N ILE A 322 6.38 -20.29 13.26
CA ILE A 322 7.73 -20.23 12.72
C ILE A 322 8.57 -21.22 13.49
N LYS A 323 9.25 -22.11 12.77
CA LYS A 323 10.09 -23.17 13.35
C LYS A 323 11.25 -23.48 12.43
N GLU A 324 12.32 -24.07 12.94
CA GLU A 324 13.36 -24.66 12.09
C GLU A 324 12.74 -25.67 11.12
N GLY A 325 13.06 -25.53 9.83
CA GLY A 325 12.62 -26.43 8.79
C GLY A 325 13.67 -27.47 8.46
N VAL A 326 13.33 -28.75 8.62
CA VAL A 326 13.87 -29.80 7.75
C VAL A 326 13.20 -29.59 6.39
N GLY A 327 13.97 -29.43 5.31
CA GLY A 327 13.51 -28.87 4.04
C GLY A 327 12.19 -29.42 3.46
N ALA A 328 11.59 -28.55 2.63
CA ALA A 328 10.33 -28.68 1.88
C ALA A 328 9.03 -28.47 2.68
N VAL A 329 8.26 -27.47 2.23
CA VAL A 329 6.90 -27.16 2.68
C VAL A 329 5.97 -28.29 2.24
N GLU A 330 5.74 -29.26 3.13
CA GLU A 330 4.55 -30.10 3.05
C GLU A 330 3.46 -29.48 3.93
N ASN A 331 2.24 -29.39 3.38
CA ASN A 331 1.04 -29.07 4.13
C ASN A 331 0.91 -30.05 5.30
N VAL A 332 1.32 -29.63 6.50
CA VAL A 332 1.21 -30.46 7.71
C VAL A 332 -0.25 -30.57 8.09
N GLN A 333 -0.91 -31.64 7.68
CA GLN A 333 -2.11 -32.14 8.35
C GLN A 333 -1.71 -32.56 9.76
N LEU A 334 -2.19 -31.84 10.78
CA LEU A 334 -2.09 -32.29 12.16
C LEU A 334 -3.16 -33.36 12.43
N PRO A 335 -2.87 -34.34 13.31
CA PRO A 335 -3.88 -35.31 13.71
C PRO A 335 -5.06 -34.60 14.36
N MET A 336 -6.26 -34.96 13.97
CA MET A 336 -7.47 -34.61 14.70
C MET A 336 -7.31 -35.10 16.14
N GLN A 337 -7.43 -34.19 17.11
CA GLN A 337 -7.66 -34.58 18.49
C GLN A 337 -9.16 -34.52 18.72
N ASP A 338 -9.72 -35.68 19.09
CA ASP A 338 -11.12 -35.89 19.47
C ASP A 338 -11.55 -35.09 20.70
#